data_AF-A0A845BGI6-F1
#
_entry.id   AF-A0A845BGI6-F1
#
_cell.length_a   1.000
_cell.length_b   1.000
_cell.length_c   1.000
_cell.angle_alpha   90.00
_cell.angle_beta   90.00
_cell.angle_gamma   90.00
#
_symmetry.space_group_name_H-M   'P 1'
#
loop_
_entity.id
_entity.type
_entity.pdbx_description
1 polymer ?
#
loop_
_entity_poly.entity_id
_entity_poly.type
_entity_poly.pdbx_seq_one_letter_code
_entity_poly.pdbx_strand_id
1 'polypeptide(L)'
;MSDVPDLRGGDAGRAFAETFKFYEDGKHRRYSLLFAVNGGALTVAKLFADPQASRFLGGLTLGQLAAGLVIFTLAMGVDIWVFGLRMRERSGTGGKSAWRGVFSMVGRIVLAVICALIVCGWLQVMRGAPA
;
A
#
# COMPACT_ATOMS: atom_id res chain seq x y z
N MET A 1 48.62 -17.39 3.08
CA MET A 1 48.37 -16.16 2.30
C MET A 1 46.89 -16.19 1.97
N SER A 2 46.09 -15.51 2.80
CA SER A 2 44.63 -15.52 2.73
C SER A 2 44.18 -14.59 1.62
N ASP A 3 43.54 -15.15 0.59
CA ASP A 3 42.86 -14.39 -0.46
C ASP A 3 41.71 -13.61 0.18
N VAL A 4 41.94 -12.32 0.42
CA VAL A 4 40.88 -11.35 0.69
C VAL A 4 40.28 -11.00 -0.68
N PRO A 5 38.99 -11.30 -0.93
CA PRO A 5 38.35 -10.92 -2.18
C PRO A 5 38.38 -9.40 -2.32
N ASP A 6 39.04 -8.90 -3.38
CA ASP A 6 39.01 -7.50 -3.80
C ASP A 6 37.58 -7.15 -4.25
N LEU A 7 36.77 -6.63 -3.33
CA LEU A 7 35.40 -6.17 -3.58
C LEU A 7 35.42 -4.88 -4.40
N ARG A 8 35.71 -5.02 -5.69
CA ARG A 8 35.63 -3.95 -6.69
C ARG A 8 34.19 -3.47 -6.81
N GLY A 9 33.99 -2.16 -6.93
CA GLY A 9 32.68 -1.47 -6.83
C GLY A 9 31.56 -1.89 -7.81
N GLY A 10 31.79 -2.87 -8.69
CA GLY A 10 30.76 -3.46 -9.55
C GLY A 10 29.75 -4.34 -8.79
N ASP A 11 30.19 -5.08 -7.77
CA ASP A 11 29.31 -5.99 -7.03
C ASP A 11 28.38 -5.24 -6.07
N ALA A 12 28.89 -4.17 -5.45
CA ALA A 12 28.08 -3.28 -4.61
C ALA A 12 26.98 -2.56 -5.41
N GLY A 13 27.27 -2.15 -6.66
CA GLY A 13 26.29 -1.53 -7.55
C GLY A 13 25.18 -2.49 -7.98
N ARG A 14 25.51 -3.76 -8.24
CA ARG A 14 24.53 -4.82 -8.57
C ARG A 14 23.63 -5.16 -7.38
N ALA A 15 24.21 -5.36 -6.20
CA ALA A 15 23.46 -5.61 -4.97
C ALA A 15 22.50 -4.46 -4.63
N PHE A 16 22.92 -3.21 -4.86
CA PHE A 16 22.05 -2.04 -4.72
C PHE A 16 20.87 -2.07 -5.71
N ALA A 17 21.14 -2.31 -7.00
CA ALA A 17 20.11 -2.34 -8.03
C ALA A 17 19.07 -3.46 -7.78
N GLU A 18 19.51 -4.64 -7.34
CA GLU A 18 18.62 -5.75 -6.98
C GLU A 18 17.74 -5.41 -5.77
N THR A 19 18.32 -4.84 -4.72
CA THR A 19 17.58 -4.46 -3.52
C THR A 19 16.60 -3.32 -3.80
N PHE A 20 16.99 -2.35 -4.63
CA PHE A 20 16.11 -1.26 -5.07
C PHE A 20 14.94 -1.78 -5.91
N LYS A 21 15.21 -2.65 -6.87
CA LYS A 21 14.18 -3.30 -7.68
C LYS A 21 13.19 -4.08 -6.80
N PHE A 22 13.69 -4.85 -5.83
CA PHE A 22 12.84 -5.55 -4.86
C PHE A 22 11.95 -4.61 -4.05
N TYR A 23 12.49 -3.45 -3.64
CA TYR A 23 11.70 -2.41 -2.98
C TYR A 23 10.59 -1.86 -3.90
N GLU A 24 10.91 -1.54 -5.15
CA GLU A 24 9.94 -0.99 -6.10
C GLU A 24 8.84 -1.99 -6.44
N ASP A 25 9.19 -3.24 -6.71
CA ASP A 25 8.25 -4.33 -6.99
C ASP A 25 7.33 -4.56 -5.76
N GLY A 26 7.92 -4.60 -4.56
CA GLY A 26 7.19 -4.78 -3.31
C GLY A 26 6.25 -3.62 -2.97
N LYS A 27 6.65 -2.38 -3.29
CA LYS A 27 5.85 -1.16 -3.17
C LYS A 27 4.69 -1.21 -4.17
N HIS A 28 5.00 -1.45 -5.44
CA HIS A 28 4.02 -1.47 -6.53
C HIS A 28 2.92 -2.51 -6.27
N ARG A 29 3.29 -3.74 -5.91
CA ARG A 29 2.32 -4.82 -5.62
C ARG A 29 1.30 -4.44 -4.55
N ARG A 30 1.72 -3.75 -3.48
CA ARG A 30 0.83 -3.35 -2.38
C ARG A 30 -0.10 -2.21 -2.78
N TYR A 31 0.40 -1.20 -3.48
CA TYR A 31 -0.45 -0.14 -4.03
C TYR A 31 -1.46 -0.71 -5.05
N SER A 32 -1.02 -1.60 -5.93
CA SER A 32 -1.90 -2.26 -6.89
C SER A 32 -3.00 -3.05 -6.20
N LEU A 33 -2.69 -3.79 -5.12
CA LEU A 33 -3.70 -4.49 -4.33
C LEU A 33 -4.67 -3.52 -3.65
N LEU A 34 -4.16 -2.45 -3.03
CA LEU A 34 -4.99 -1.43 -2.39
C LEU A 34 -5.99 -0.82 -3.38
N PHE A 35 -5.54 -0.42 -4.58
CA PHE A 35 -6.41 0.18 -5.59
C PHE A 35 -7.33 -0.83 -6.27
N ALA A 36 -6.86 -2.06 -6.54
CA ALA A 36 -7.68 -3.09 -7.16
C ALA A 36 -8.87 -3.49 -6.28
N VAL A 37 -8.64 -3.68 -4.97
CA VAL A 37 -9.72 -4.03 -4.03
C VAL A 37 -10.70 -2.87 -3.87
N ASN A 38 -10.22 -1.64 -3.69
CA ASN A 38 -11.08 -0.47 -3.55
C ASN A 38 -11.88 -0.17 -4.84
N GLY A 39 -11.22 -0.21 -6.01
CA GLY A 39 -11.87 0.01 -7.30
C GLY A 39 -12.87 -1.10 -7.64
N GLY A 40 -12.50 -2.35 -7.39
CA GLY A 40 -13.39 -3.50 -7.57
C GLY A 40 -14.63 -3.42 -6.68
N ALA A 41 -14.46 -3.11 -5.39
CA ALA A 41 -15.56 -2.90 -4.47
C ALA A 41 -16.49 -1.76 -4.91
N LEU A 42 -15.93 -0.65 -5.41
CA LEU A 42 -16.72 0.47 -5.94
C LEU A 42 -17.51 0.06 -7.19
N THR A 43 -16.91 -0.69 -8.10
CA THR A 43 -17.60 -1.21 -9.29
C THR A 43 -18.75 -2.14 -8.89
N VAL A 44 -18.51 -3.08 -7.96
CA VAL A 44 -19.57 -3.97 -7.44
C VAL A 44 -20.69 -3.15 -6.79
N ALA A 45 -20.35 -2.17 -5.94
CA ALA A 45 -21.34 -1.28 -5.35
C ALA A 45 -22.16 -0.55 -6.41
N LYS A 46 -21.53 0.00 -7.45
CA LYS A 46 -22.24 0.71 -8.52
C LYS A 46 -23.13 -0.19 -9.39
N LEU A 47 -22.72 -1.43 -9.64
CA LEU A 47 -23.47 -2.36 -10.49
C LEU A 47 -24.67 -2.98 -9.77
N PHE A 48 -24.56 -3.19 -8.46
CA PHE A 48 -25.54 -3.98 -7.70
C PHE A 48 -26.28 -3.19 -6.62
N ALA A 49 -25.85 -1.98 -6.25
CA ALA A 49 -26.60 -1.15 -5.32
C ALA A 49 -27.82 -0.54 -6.01
N ASP A 50 -28.99 -1.14 -5.77
CA ASP A 50 -30.28 -0.51 -6.01
C ASP A 50 -30.52 0.55 -4.93
N PRO A 51 -30.77 1.84 -5.28
CA PRO A 51 -31.08 2.89 -4.31
C PRO A 51 -32.24 2.57 -3.36
N GLN A 52 -33.14 1.65 -3.75
CA GLN A 52 -34.30 1.26 -2.95
C GLN A 52 -34.10 -0.03 -2.14
N ALA A 53 -33.00 -0.75 -2.34
CA ALA A 53 -32.72 -1.98 -1.62
C ALA A 53 -31.79 -1.73 -0.42
N SER A 54 -32.21 -2.16 0.77
CA SER A 54 -31.34 -2.15 1.97
C SER A 54 -30.18 -3.16 1.89
N ARG A 55 -30.25 -4.12 0.96
CA ARG A 55 -29.26 -5.19 0.75
C ARG A 55 -28.94 -5.29 -0.73
N PHE A 56 -27.65 -5.32 -1.07
CA PHE A 56 -27.20 -5.27 -2.47
C PHE A 56 -26.41 -6.51 -2.92
N LEU A 57 -25.99 -7.40 -1.99
CA LEU A 57 -25.33 -8.66 -2.35
C LEU A 57 -25.54 -9.77 -1.30
N GLY A 58 -26.55 -10.62 -1.49
CA GLY A 58 -26.76 -11.82 -0.65
C GLY A 58 -26.95 -11.57 0.86
N GLY A 59 -27.36 -10.35 1.25
CA GLY A 59 -27.48 -9.93 2.65
C GLY A 59 -26.53 -8.81 3.07
N LEU A 60 -25.50 -8.51 2.26
CA LEU A 60 -24.56 -7.43 2.54
C LEU A 60 -25.20 -6.06 2.28
N THR A 61 -25.10 -5.16 3.25
CA THR A 61 -25.52 -3.76 3.11
C THR A 61 -24.36 -2.90 2.62
N LEU A 62 -24.67 -1.80 1.91
CA LEU A 62 -23.65 -0.91 1.36
C LEU A 62 -22.76 -0.32 2.47
N GLY A 63 -23.35 -0.06 3.65
CA GLY A 63 -22.63 0.36 4.84
C GLY A 63 -21.65 -0.70 5.36
N GLN A 64 -22.02 -1.98 5.37
CA GLN A 64 -21.11 -3.07 5.78
C GLN A 64 -19.94 -3.23 4.81
N LEU A 65 -20.18 -3.14 3.50
CA LEU A 65 -19.11 -3.12 2.50
C LEU A 65 -18.16 -1.95 2.77
N ALA A 66 -18.69 -0.72 2.88
CA ALA A 66 -17.89 0.47 3.11
C ALA A 66 -17.07 0.41 4.41
N ALA A 67 -17.65 -0.10 5.50
CA ALA A 67 -16.93 -0.32 6.75
C ALA A 67 -15.77 -1.31 6.58
N GLY A 68 -16.01 -2.44 5.89
CA GLY A 68 -14.96 -3.40 5.55
C GLY A 68 -13.83 -2.79 4.73
N LEU A 69 -14.14 -1.92 3.77
CA LEU A 69 -13.15 -1.25 2.93
C LEU A 69 -12.36 -0.18 3.69
N VAL A 70 -12.95 0.51 4.67
CA VAL A 70 -12.21 1.39 5.59
C VAL A 70 -11.19 0.58 6.38
N ILE A 71 -11.62 -0.51 7.02
CA ILE A 71 -10.74 -1.38 7.82
C ILE A 71 -9.61 -1.95 6.95
N PHE A 72 -9.95 -2.47 5.76
CA PHE A 72 -8.97 -2.97 4.80
C PHE A 72 -7.94 -1.90 4.41
N THR A 73 -8.39 -0.68 4.10
CA THR A 73 -7.51 0.42 3.70
C THR A 73 -6.55 0.80 4.83
N LEU A 74 -7.03 0.84 6.08
CA LEU A 74 -6.17 1.10 7.23
C LEU A 74 -5.14 -0.02 7.42
N ALA A 75 -5.56 -1.28 7.34
CA ALA A 75 -4.66 -2.43 7.45
C ALA A 75 -3.59 -2.42 6.34
N MET A 76 -3.97 -2.12 5.10
CA MET A 76 -3.04 -1.96 3.98
C MET A 76 -2.10 -0.77 4.16
N GLY A 77 -2.61 0.35 4.69
CA GLY A 77 -1.79 1.51 5.03
C GLY A 77 -0.70 1.15 6.05
N VAL A 78 -1.06 0.40 7.09
CA VAL A 78 -0.10 -0.12 8.09
C VAL A 78 0.89 -1.10 7.45
N ASP A 79 0.44 -2.05 6.64
CA ASP A 79 1.32 -3.00 5.95
C ASP A 79 2.37 -2.27 5.07
N ILE A 80 1.93 -1.31 4.24
CA ILE A 80 2.83 -0.52 3.38
C ILE A 80 3.80 0.32 4.23
N TRP A 81 3.32 0.89 5.33
CA TRP A 81 4.16 1.67 6.24
C TRP A 81 5.25 0.81 6.89
N VAL A 82 4.87 -0.33 7.46
CA VAL A 82 5.80 -1.29 8.10
C VAL A 82 6.77 -1.85 7.06
N PHE A 83 6.32 -2.15 5.85
CA PHE A 83 7.17 -2.56 4.74
C PHE A 83 8.23 -1.49 4.42
N GLY A 84 7.81 -0.23 4.28
CA GLY A 84 8.71 0.89 4.03
C GLY A 84 9.76 1.10 5.14
N LEU A 85 9.35 0.96 6.41
CA LEU A 85 10.26 1.03 7.56
C LEU A 85 11.28 -0.12 7.57
N ARG A 86 10.82 -1.37 7.42
CA ARG A 86 11.70 -2.54 7.41
C ARG A 86 12.70 -2.50 6.25
N MET A 87 12.28 -2.02 5.09
CA MET A 87 13.19 -1.85 3.95
C MET A 87 14.23 -0.77 4.23
N ARG A 88 13.86 0.34 4.87
CA ARG A 88 14.81 1.37 5.30
C ARG A 88 15.82 0.85 6.33
N GLU A 89 15.39 0.01 7.28
CA GLU A 89 16.27 -0.61 8.28
C GLU A 89 17.28 -1.59 7.65
N ARG A 90 16.81 -2.48 6.77
CA ARG A 90 17.66 -3.44 6.05
C ARG A 90 18.69 -2.77 5.12
N SER A 91 18.39 -1.55 4.71
CA SER A 91 19.25 -0.74 3.84
C SER A 91 20.33 0.04 4.58
N GLY A 92 20.23 0.16 5.91
CA GLY A 92 21.14 0.94 6.74
C GLY A 92 22.51 0.30 6.99
N THR A 93 22.70 -0.98 6.63
CA THR A 93 23.94 -1.74 6.83
C THR A 93 24.95 -1.59 5.68
N GLY A 94 24.58 -0.99 4.54
CA GLY A 94 25.47 -0.75 3.41
C GLY A 94 25.46 0.71 2.94
N GLY A 95 26.46 1.51 3.35
CA GLY A 95 26.78 2.82 2.77
C GLY A 95 25.70 3.90 2.90
N LYS A 96 25.85 4.80 3.89
CA LYS A 96 24.92 5.88 4.30
C LYS A 96 24.46 6.91 3.23
N SER A 97 24.90 6.82 1.97
CA SER A 97 24.62 7.82 0.92
C SER A 97 23.51 7.39 -0.05
N ALA A 98 23.51 6.15 -0.54
CA ALA A 98 22.61 5.72 -1.62
C ALA A 98 21.15 5.53 -1.18
N TRP A 99 20.91 5.25 0.11
CA TRP A 99 19.59 4.88 0.64
C TRP A 99 18.79 6.03 1.26
N ARG A 100 19.31 7.27 1.27
CA ARG A 100 18.62 8.44 1.86
C ARG A 100 17.25 8.74 1.23
N GLY A 101 16.97 8.22 0.02
CA GLY A 101 15.70 8.41 -0.68
C GLY A 101 14.64 7.32 -0.47
N VAL A 102 15.01 6.15 0.06
CA VAL A 102 14.07 5.01 0.19
C VAL A 102 13.18 5.21 1.41
N PHE A 103 11.85 5.24 1.15
CA PHE A 103 10.82 5.63 2.11
C PHE A 103 11.09 6.98 2.80
N SER A 104 11.40 7.98 1.97
CA SER A 104 11.53 9.37 2.37
C SER A 104 10.23 9.92 3.00
N MET A 105 10.33 11.08 3.66
CA MET A 105 9.19 11.77 4.26
C MET A 105 8.05 11.98 3.26
N VAL A 106 8.39 12.18 1.97
CA VAL A 106 7.43 12.31 0.88
C VAL A 106 6.61 11.03 0.70
N GLY A 107 7.26 9.86 0.67
CA GLY A 107 6.55 8.58 0.49
C GLY A 107 5.56 8.29 1.62
N ARG A 108 5.88 8.72 2.84
CA ARG A 108 5.01 8.63 4.02
C ARG A 108 3.79 9.53 3.90
N ILE A 109 4.00 10.78 3.48
CA ILE A 109 2.92 11.76 3.27
C ILE A 109 1.99 11.27 2.16
N VAL A 110 2.54 10.82 1.03
CA VAL A 110 1.74 10.30 -0.10
C VAL A 110 0.88 9.11 0.34
N LEU A 111 1.45 8.15 1.06
CA LEU A 111 0.69 7.03 1.60
C LEU A 111 -0.45 7.48 2.53
N ALA A 112 -0.14 8.38 3.47
CA ALA A 112 -1.13 8.90 4.41
C ALA A 112 -2.29 9.61 3.68
N VAL A 113 -1.97 10.44 2.69
CA VAL A 113 -2.96 11.16 1.88
C VAL A 113 -3.81 10.19 1.06
N ILE A 114 -3.22 9.19 0.41
CA ILE A 114 -3.97 8.18 -0.36
C ILE A 114 -4.92 7.41 0.55
N CYS A 115 -4.44 6.91 1.70
CA CYS A 115 -5.28 6.19 2.65
C CYS A 115 -6.41 7.08 3.19
N ALA A 116 -6.11 8.34 3.52
CA ALA A 116 -7.12 9.29 4.01
C ALA A 116 -8.20 9.56 2.95
N LEU A 117 -7.82 9.78 1.69
CA LEU A 117 -8.77 10.02 0.59
C LEU A 117 -9.68 8.80 0.37
N ILE A 118 -9.12 7.60 0.35
CA ILE A 118 -9.90 6.36 0.19
C ILE A 118 -10.87 6.18 1.37
N VAL A 119 -10.40 6.34 2.60
CA VAL A 119 -11.23 6.22 3.82
C VAL A 119 -12.35 7.26 3.81
N CYS A 120 -12.05 8.52 3.48
CA CYS A 120 -13.05 9.57 3.34
C CYS A 120 -14.12 9.22 2.31
N GLY A 121 -13.74 8.64 1.16
CA GLY A 121 -14.68 8.17 0.15
C GLY A 121 -15.66 7.14 0.72
N TRP A 122 -15.16 6.12 1.42
CA TRP A 122 -16.01 5.09 2.02
C TRP A 122 -16.84 5.59 3.21
N LEU A 123 -16.35 6.57 3.99
CA LEU A 123 -17.13 7.23 5.02
C LEU A 123 -18.32 8.01 4.45
N GLN A 124 -18.16 8.63 3.28
CA GLN A 124 -19.30 9.25 2.59
C GLN A 124 -20.33 8.20 2.13
N VAL A 125 -19.87 7.06 1.63
CA VAL A 125 -20.76 5.94 1.27
C VAL A 125 -21.54 5.44 2.48
N MET A 126 -20.89 5.30 3.66
CA MET A 126 -21.59 4.91 4.89
C MET A 126 -22.65 5.93 5.31
N ARG A 127 -22.38 7.22 5.19
CA ARG A 127 -23.34 8.28 5.54
C ARG A 127 -24.56 8.30 4.63
N GLY A 128 -24.39 7.93 3.36
CA GLY A 128 -25.47 7.87 2.38
C GLY A 128 -26.21 6.53 2.33
N ALA A 129 -25.74 5.50 3.03
CA ALA A 129 -26.36 4.18 3.00
C ALA A 129 -27.65 4.17 3.85
N PRO A 130 -28.78 3.68 3.32
CA PRO A 130 -29.96 3.43 4.15
C PRO A 130 -29.64 2.38 5.23
N ALA A 131 -30.18 2.60 6.43
CA ALA A 131 -29.99 1.74 7.59
C ALA A 131 -30.51 0.30 7.37
#